data_AF-A0A0C9RR63-F1
#
_entry.id   AF-A0A0C9RR63-F1
#
_cell.length_a   1.000
_cell.length_b   1.000
_cell.length_c   1.000
_cell.angle_alpha   90.00
_cell.angle_beta   90.00
_cell.angle_gamma   90.00
#
_symmetry.space_group_name_H-M   'P 1'
#
loop_
_entity.id
_entity.type
_entity.pdbx_description
1 polymer ?
#
loop_
_entity_poly.entity_id
_entity_poly.type
_entity_poly.pdbx_seq_one_letter_code
_entity_poly.pdbx_strand_id
1 'polypeptide(L)'
;MFFDGFGIDSEVCKALNKTRGLYGRWSDSQVNISALTPIGLVPGGLPVSKEELEWTTTELRNALRSIEWDLEDLEDTICIVEKNPTKFKIDNKELTYRRAFIDQTRDEVKIMKDKMNLSRGRDRDRTAR
;
A
#
# COMPACT_ATOMS: atom_id res chain seq x y z
N MET A 1 7.32 30.39 1.85
CA MET A 1 6.99 28.97 2.08
C MET A 1 8.17 28.14 1.61
N PHE A 2 9.02 27.73 2.54
CA PHE A 2 10.04 26.72 2.28
C PHE A 2 9.32 25.38 2.28
N PHE A 3 9.44 24.61 1.19
CA PHE A 3 8.90 23.26 1.13
C PHE A 3 9.75 22.37 2.04
N ASP A 4 9.26 22.09 3.25
CA ASP A 4 9.81 21.05 4.12
C ASP A 4 9.50 19.68 3.50
N GLY A 5 10.26 19.29 2.47
CA GLY A 5 10.15 17.96 1.87
C GLY A 5 10.36 16.82 2.87
N PHE A 6 10.99 17.11 4.02
CA PHE A 6 11.15 16.17 5.12
C PHE A 6 9.82 15.82 5.83
N GLY A 7 8.84 16.73 5.80
CA GLY A 7 7.49 16.47 6.32
C GLY A 7 6.71 15.49 5.45
N ILE A 8 6.80 15.66 4.13
CA ILE A 8 6.04 14.86 3.17
C ILE A 8 6.57 13.41 3.12
N ASP A 9 7.90 13.22 3.12
CA ASP A 9 8.51 11.89 3.25
C ASP A 9 8.06 11.18 4.55
N SER A 10 7.85 11.95 5.63
CA SER A 10 7.29 11.43 6.90
C SER A 10 5.82 11.05 6.78
N GLU A 11 5.02 11.81 6.04
CA GLU A 11 3.60 11.55 5.81
C GLU A 11 3.39 10.27 4.99
N VAL A 12 4.16 10.11 3.90
CA VAL A 12 4.14 8.88 3.10
C VAL A 12 4.56 7.68 3.93
N CYS A 13 5.60 7.80 4.76
CA CYS A 13 6.02 6.72 5.66
C CYS A 13 4.92 6.33 6.67
N LYS A 14 4.21 7.31 7.22
CA LYS A 14 3.06 7.07 8.12
C LYS A 14 1.91 6.38 7.38
N ALA A 15 1.59 6.85 6.17
CA ALA A 15 0.54 6.27 5.33
C ALA A 15 0.90 4.82 4.96
N LEU A 16 2.15 4.57 4.57
CA LEU A 16 2.65 3.24 4.25
C LEU A 16 2.56 2.28 5.44
N ASN A 17 2.98 2.72 6.63
CA ASN A 17 2.88 1.89 7.84
C ASN A 17 1.44 1.54 8.22
N LYS A 18 0.51 2.49 8.10
CA LYS A 18 -0.93 2.22 8.27
C LYS A 18 -1.43 1.20 7.23
N THR A 19 -1.01 1.38 5.98
CA THR A 19 -1.37 0.50 4.86
C THR A 19 -0.85 -0.92 5.04
N ARG A 20 0.38 -1.09 5.56
CA ARG A 20 0.95 -2.39 5.93
C ARG A 20 0.11 -3.11 6.98
N GLY A 21 -0.34 -2.39 8.02
CA GLY A 21 -1.22 -2.94 9.05
C GLY A 21 -2.57 -3.39 8.46
N LEU A 22 -3.15 -2.57 7.58
CA LEU A 22 -4.39 -2.91 6.86
C LEU A 22 -4.21 -4.12 5.93
N TYR A 23 -3.07 -4.20 5.23
CA TYR A 23 -2.69 -5.32 4.38
C TYR A 23 -2.53 -6.63 5.15
N GLY A 24 -1.96 -6.59 6.36
CA GLY A 24 -1.89 -7.76 7.25
C GLY A 24 -3.28 -8.29 7.61
N ARG A 25 -4.17 -7.40 8.09
CA ARG A 25 -5.57 -7.75 8.40
C ARG A 25 -6.32 -8.32 7.20
N TRP A 26 -6.13 -7.71 6.02
CA TRP A 26 -6.72 -8.20 4.78
C TRP A 26 -6.21 -9.61 4.42
N SER A 27 -4.91 -9.84 4.57
CA SER A 27 -4.29 -11.14 4.26
C SER A 27 -4.78 -12.25 5.19
N ASP A 28 -4.87 -11.98 6.50
CA ASP A 28 -5.36 -12.93 7.50
C ASP A 28 -6.84 -13.27 7.26
N SER A 29 -7.65 -12.27 6.92
CA SER A 29 -9.06 -12.44 6.57
C SER A 29 -9.25 -13.36 5.36
N GLN A 30 -8.40 -13.23 4.34
CA GLN A 30 -8.43 -14.10 3.15
C GLN A 30 -8.08 -15.56 3.47
N VAL A 31 -7.12 -15.78 4.37
CA VAL A 31 -6.74 -17.13 4.83
C VAL A 31 -7.88 -17.75 5.63
N ASN A 32 -8.50 -17.00 6.53
CA ASN A 32 -9.59 -17.49 7.36
C ASN A 32 -10.82 -17.89 6.52
N ILE A 33 -11.22 -17.08 5.52
CA ILE A 33 -12.29 -17.46 4.60
C ILE A 33 -11.91 -18.69 3.75
N SER A 34 -10.67 -18.80 3.30
CA SER A 34 -10.22 -19.97 2.53
C SER A 34 -10.19 -21.25 3.38
N ALA A 35 -10.02 -21.13 4.70
CA ALA A 35 -10.03 -22.22 5.67
C ALA A 35 -11.43 -22.65 6.10
N LEU A 36 -12.48 -21.87 5.78
CA LEU A 36 -13.88 -22.29 5.88
C LEU A 36 -14.18 -23.34 4.79
N THR A 37 -13.68 -24.54 5.04
CA THR A 37 -14.00 -25.77 4.31
C THR A 37 -15.46 -26.19 4.55
N PRO A 38 -16.06 -27.06 3.71
CA PRO A 38 -17.51 -27.33 3.71
C PRO A 38 -18.08 -27.95 4.98
N ILE A 39 -17.24 -28.39 5.92
CA ILE A 39 -17.68 -28.92 7.21
C ILE A 39 -17.58 -27.78 8.22
N GLY A 40 -18.61 -26.95 8.22
CA GLY A 40 -18.75 -25.82 9.11
C GLY A 40 -18.71 -26.22 10.59
N LEU A 41 -18.41 -25.23 11.41
CA LEU A 41 -18.23 -25.23 12.87
C LEU A 41 -16.80 -25.47 13.34
N VAL A 42 -15.98 -24.42 13.32
CA VAL A 42 -15.02 -24.18 14.40
C VAL A 42 -15.80 -23.52 15.54
N PRO A 43 -15.98 -24.16 16.71
CA PRO A 43 -16.60 -23.53 17.86
C PRO A 43 -15.63 -22.46 18.41
N GLY A 44 -16.02 -21.19 18.34
CA GLY A 44 -15.29 -20.09 18.99
C GLY A 44 -14.51 -19.14 18.08
N GLY A 45 -14.49 -19.36 16.76
CA GLY A 45 -13.97 -18.38 15.79
C GLY A 45 -15.10 -17.54 15.23
N LEU A 46 -15.16 -16.25 15.56
CA LEU A 46 -16.05 -15.32 14.86
C LEU A 46 -15.66 -15.36 13.36
N PRO A 47 -16.58 -15.74 12.45
CA PRO A 47 -16.28 -15.67 11.03
C PRO A 47 -16.02 -14.19 10.70
N VAL A 48 -14.85 -13.87 10.15
CA VAL A 48 -14.65 -12.57 9.52
C VAL A 48 -15.74 -12.45 8.47
N SER A 49 -16.65 -11.50 8.66
CA SER A 49 -17.82 -11.36 7.79
C SER A 49 -17.36 -10.98 6.38
N LYS A 50 -18.02 -11.53 5.36
CA LYS A 50 -17.76 -11.17 3.96
C LYS A 50 -17.76 -9.64 3.74
N GLU A 51 -18.66 -8.94 4.44
CA GLU A 51 -18.75 -7.47 4.45
C GLU A 51 -17.47 -6.81 4.99
N GLU A 52 -16.89 -7.33 6.08
CA GLU A 52 -15.65 -6.79 6.66
C GLU A 52 -14.46 -6.99 5.71
N LEU A 53 -14.40 -8.13 5.01
CA LEU A 53 -13.38 -8.36 3.98
C LEU A 53 -13.53 -7.39 2.80
N GLU A 54 -14.76 -7.16 2.34
CA GLU A 54 -15.05 -6.24 1.23
C GLU A 54 -14.69 -4.79 1.60
N TRP A 55 -15.04 -4.36 2.82
CA TRP A 55 -14.65 -3.06 3.35
C TRP A 55 -13.11 -2.94 3.43
N THR A 56 -12.44 -3.92 4.04
CA THR A 56 -10.98 -3.92 4.20
C THR A 56 -10.27 -3.91 2.84
N THR A 57 -10.79 -4.66 1.86
CA THR A 57 -10.27 -4.67 0.48
C THR A 57 -10.41 -3.31 -0.19
N THR A 58 -11.54 -2.65 -0.01
CA THR A 58 -11.81 -1.33 -0.61
C THR A 58 -10.92 -0.27 0.02
N GLU A 59 -10.84 -0.26 1.35
CA GLU A 59 -10.02 0.69 2.10
C GLU A 59 -8.54 0.56 1.74
N LEU A 60 -8.05 -0.68 1.62
CA LEU A 60 -6.67 -0.96 1.23
C LEU A 60 -6.37 -0.47 -0.19
N ARG A 61 -7.29 -0.62 -1.14
CA ARG A 61 -7.13 -0.09 -2.51
C ARG A 61 -7.08 1.42 -2.54
N ASN A 62 -7.89 2.09 -1.71
CA ASN A 62 -7.90 3.54 -1.62
C ASN A 62 -6.61 4.05 -0.99
N ALA A 63 -6.17 3.43 0.10
CA ALA A 63 -4.91 3.78 0.75
C ALA A 63 -3.70 3.62 -0.18
N LEU A 64 -3.61 2.50 -0.90
CA LEU A 64 -2.54 2.26 -1.87
C LEU A 64 -2.54 3.30 -2.99
N ARG A 65 -3.71 3.68 -3.51
CA ARG A 65 -3.84 4.73 -4.53
C ARG A 65 -3.42 6.11 -4.01
N SER A 66 -3.80 6.45 -2.78
CA SER A 66 -3.38 7.71 -2.15
C SER A 66 -1.87 7.80 -2.07
N ILE A 67 -1.21 6.70 -1.68
CA ILE A 67 0.26 6.63 -1.63
C ILE A 67 0.86 6.78 -3.03
N GLU A 68 0.28 6.17 -4.07
CA GLU A 68 0.77 6.33 -5.46
C GLU A 68 0.78 7.80 -5.89
N TRP A 69 -0.30 8.54 -5.60
CA TRP A 69 -0.38 9.97 -5.88
C TRP A 69 0.64 10.78 -5.09
N ASP A 70 0.80 10.51 -3.79
CA ASP A 70 1.79 11.21 -2.96
C ASP A 70 3.22 10.98 -3.49
N LEU A 71 3.52 9.79 -4.01
CA LEU A 71 4.81 9.45 -4.60
C LEU A 71 5.05 10.15 -5.95
N GLU A 72 4.00 10.34 -6.76
CA GLU A 72 4.06 11.15 -7.99
C GLU A 72 4.39 12.62 -7.67
N ASP A 73 3.70 13.22 -6.69
CA ASP A 73 3.94 14.61 -6.26
C ASP A 73 5.35 14.80 -5.66
N LEU A 74 5.84 13.81 -4.91
CA LEU A 74 7.21 13.80 -4.38
C LEU A 74 8.27 13.73 -5.49
N GLU A 75 8.04 12.90 -6.51
CA GLU A 75 8.95 12.77 -7.65
C GLU A 75 9.02 14.08 -8.46
N ASP A 76 7.88 14.73 -8.68
CA ASP A 76 7.80 16.05 -9.30
C ASP A 76 8.54 17.11 -8.48
N THR A 77 8.39 17.07 -7.16
CA THR A 77 9.11 17.96 -6.25
C THR A 77 10.63 17.77 -6.35
N ILE A 78 11.12 16.53 -6.41
CA ILE A 78 12.55 16.23 -6.61
C ILE A 78 13.03 16.81 -7.95
N CYS A 79 12.28 16.61 -9.03
CA CYS A 79 12.61 17.14 -10.35
C CYS A 79 12.71 18.67 -10.37
N ILE A 80 11.84 19.37 -9.63
CA ILE A 80 11.88 20.84 -9.49
C ILE A 80 13.13 21.29 -8.71
N VAL A 81 13.50 20.57 -7.65
CA VAL A 81 14.69 20.86 -6.84
C VAL A 81 15.97 20.67 -7.65
N GLU A 82 16.08 19.57 -8.39
CA GLU A 82 17.23 19.26 -9.25
C GLU A 82 17.47 20.35 -10.31
N LYS A 83 16.39 20.94 -10.83
CA LYS A 83 16.46 22.03 -11.81
C LYS A 83 16.90 23.37 -11.21
N ASN A 84 16.82 23.55 -9.89
CA ASN A 84 17.12 24.82 -9.22
C ASN A 84 17.97 24.66 -7.94
N PRO A 85 19.18 24.08 -8.04
CA PRO A 85 19.98 23.71 -6.87
C PRO A 85 20.38 24.91 -6.00
N THR A 86 20.60 26.08 -6.61
CA THR A 86 20.97 27.32 -5.90
C THR A 86 19.88 27.85 -4.97
N LYS A 87 18.61 27.57 -5.27
CA LYS A 87 17.45 28.00 -4.49
C LYS A 87 17.19 27.09 -3.30
N PHE A 88 17.30 25.78 -3.50
CA PHE A 88 16.88 24.78 -2.52
C PHE A 88 18.01 24.25 -1.63
N LYS A 89 19.28 24.36 -2.08
CA LYS A 89 20.48 23.96 -1.30
C LYS A 89 20.39 22.54 -0.71
N ILE A 90 19.75 21.62 -1.43
CA ILE A 90 19.67 20.20 -1.05
C ILE A 90 20.91 19.48 -1.56
N ASP A 91 21.49 18.62 -0.72
CA ASP A 91 22.66 17.83 -1.07
C ASP A 91 22.29 16.68 -2.05
N ASN A 92 23.21 16.32 -2.95
CA ASN A 92 23.00 15.21 -3.89
C ASN A 92 22.75 13.88 -3.17
N LYS A 93 23.34 13.65 -2.00
CA LYS A 93 23.09 12.44 -1.21
C LYS A 93 21.65 12.38 -0.71
N GLU A 94 21.09 13.52 -0.30
CA GLU A 94 19.70 13.62 0.13
C GLU A 94 18.74 13.35 -1.04
N LEU A 95 19.00 13.93 -2.23
CA LEU A 95 18.21 13.63 -3.43
C LEU A 95 18.25 12.15 -3.82
N THR A 96 19.45 11.54 -3.74
CA THR A 96 19.63 10.11 -3.99
C THR A 96 18.82 9.27 -3.00
N TYR A 97 18.85 9.62 -1.70
CA TYR A 97 18.08 8.93 -0.67
C TYR A 97 16.58 9.03 -0.93
N ARG A 98 16.07 10.22 -1.27
CA ARG A 98 14.65 10.42 -1.58
C ARG A 98 14.19 9.65 -2.80
N ARG A 99 15.03 9.59 -3.85
CA ARG A 99 14.73 8.77 -5.03
C ARG A 99 14.64 7.29 -4.69
N ALA A 100 15.61 6.79 -3.92
CA ALA A 100 15.61 5.40 -3.47
C ALA A 100 14.39 5.09 -2.58
N PHE A 101 13.98 6.03 -1.71
CA PHE A 101 12.77 5.89 -0.90
C PHE A 101 11.49 5.78 -1.75
N ILE A 102 11.35 6.63 -2.77
CA ILE A 102 10.21 6.59 -3.69
C ILE A 102 10.16 5.24 -4.41
N ASP A 103 11.29 4.79 -4.96
CA ASP A 103 11.37 3.54 -5.71
C ASP A 103 11.03 2.32 -4.82
N GLN A 104 11.59 2.26 -3.61
CA GLN A 104 11.28 1.19 -2.65
C GLN A 104 9.81 1.18 -2.25
N THR A 105 9.22 2.36 -2.03
CA THR A 105 7.80 2.45 -1.65
C THR A 105 6.89 2.05 -2.80
N ARG A 106 7.20 2.44 -4.03
CA ARG A 106 6.48 2.03 -5.25
C ARG A 106 6.49 0.51 -5.41
N ASP A 107 7.65 -0.11 -5.24
CA ASP A 107 7.79 -1.56 -5.32
C ASP A 107 6.92 -2.28 -4.29
N GLU A 108 6.90 -1.79 -3.05
CA GLU A 108 6.07 -2.40 -2.00
C GLU A 108 4.57 -2.25 -2.28
N VAL A 109 4.13 -1.05 -2.68
CA VAL A 109 2.74 -0.80 -3.10
C VAL A 109 2.34 -1.73 -4.24
N LYS A 110 3.20 -1.90 -5.24
CA LYS A 110 2.98 -2.81 -6.35
C LYS A 110 2.83 -4.27 -5.89
N ILE A 111 3.73 -4.75 -5.03
CA ILE A 111 3.66 -6.11 -4.47
C ILE A 111 2.34 -6.34 -3.74
N MET A 112 1.89 -5.38 -2.93
CA MET A 112 0.61 -5.47 -2.24
C MET A 112 -0.57 -5.55 -3.22
N LYS A 113 -0.59 -4.69 -4.26
CA LYS A 113 -1.62 -4.69 -5.32
C LYS A 113 -1.66 -6.01 -6.09
N ASP A 114 -0.51 -6.54 -6.49
CA ASP A 114 -0.41 -7.78 -7.25
C ASP A 114 -0.98 -8.96 -6.45
N LYS A 115 -0.61 -9.06 -5.16
CA LYS A 115 -1.16 -10.11 -4.27
C LYS A 115 -2.68 -9.99 -4.09
N MET A 116 -3.22 -8.77 -4.00
CA MET A 116 -4.67 -8.55 -3.94
C MET A 116 -5.40 -8.96 -5.23
N ASN A 117 -4.76 -8.80 -6.39
CA ASN A 117 -5.36 -9.19 -7.66
C ASN A 117 -5.32 -10.71 -7.86
N LEU A 118 -4.23 -11.37 -7.44
CA LEU A 118 -4.10 -12.84 -7.50
C LEU A 118 -5.13 -13.56 -6.62
N SER A 119 -5.46 -13.01 -5.45
CA SER A 119 -6.45 -13.63 -4.56
C SER A 119 -7.87 -13.60 -5.15
N ARG A 120 -8.21 -12.62 -6.00
CA ARG A 120 -9.51 -12.57 -6.70
C ARG A 120 -9.59 -13.58 -7.85
N GLY A 121 -8.46 -13.94 -8.46
CA GLY A 121 -8.40 -14.90 -9.56
C GLY A 121 -8.71 -16.34 -9.12
N ARG A 122 -8.31 -16.71 -7.89
CA ARG A 122 -8.51 -18.07 -7.34
C ARG A 122 -9.98 -18.42 -7.08
N ASP A 123 -10.84 -17.41 -6.92
CA ASP A 123 -12.29 -17.60 -6.70
C ASP A 123 -13.02 -17.93 -8.02
N ARG A 124 -12.55 -17.36 -9.15
CA ARG A 124 -13.15 -17.57 -10.49
C ARG A 124 -12.88 -18.95 -11.09
N ASP A 125 -11.77 -19.59 -10.75
CA ASP A 125 -11.40 -20.89 -11.32
C ASP A 125 -12.16 -22.06 -10.67
N ARG A 126 -12.72 -21.87 -9.47
CA ARG A 126 -13.49 -22.91 -8.76
C ARG A 126 -14.88 -23.17 -9.32
N THR A 127 -15.44 -22.26 -10.10
CA THR A 127 -16.78 -22.41 -10.72
C THR A 127 -16.73 -22.97 -12.14
N ALA A 128 -15.53 -23.24 -12.67
CA ALA A 128 -15.34 -23.85 -13.99
C ALA A 128 -14.98 -25.33 -13.86
N ARG A 129 -15.86 -26.14 -13.26
CA ARG A 129 -15.83 -27.61 -13.37
C ARG A 129 -17.24 -28.18 -13.38
#